data_AF-A0A813EH20-F1
#
_entry.id   AF-A0A813EH20-F1
#
_cell.length_a   1.000
_cell.length_b   1.000
_cell.length_c   1.000
_cell.angle_alpha   90.00
_cell.angle_beta   90.00
_cell.angle_gamma   90.00
#
_symmetry.space_group_name_H-M   'P 1'
#
loop_
_entity.id
_entity.type
_entity.pdbx_description
1 polymer ?
#
loop_
_entity_poly.entity_id
_entity_poly.type
_entity_poly.pdbx_seq_one_letter_code
_entity_poly.pdbx_strand_id
1 'polypeptide(L)'
;MESLFRDQLLKNDYWRKLWDELLAKGSASLEAMPDIDRLIAGLSNADGVAEDILQESVLKLPGYRKTLRSTVLTKIEGLLGPAVKQRAEALLAGGGDVEGETGIFIDSALSGLNLFADTPGSLGLIGKLQKIRVKASGALAKQDLCLLCSKYPTTFEAEFVCDEFGLETVRKVLSSCKEIEFDAEMVDKMQIVIYCHFKQVFLDFKAKTYVPTAVRTVKLLLELVGRMPAGSPYKDWLLHELECCQLGFAVAEATLEIDGLGADTETRLARDTCHSRLENLIKTVLQLKAGVGYIQAINASMLPLPPPGEDALVPCLLKWRISSRP
;
A
#
# COMPACT_ATOMS: atom_id res chain seq x y z
N MET A 1 9.28 46.87 -32.38
CA MET A 1 7.82 47.04 -32.54
C MET A 1 7.05 46.03 -31.68
N GLU A 2 7.50 44.76 -31.58
CA GLU A 2 6.92 43.75 -30.68
C GLU A 2 6.97 44.10 -29.18
N SER A 3 8.03 44.77 -28.69
CA SER A 3 8.14 45.12 -27.26
C SER A 3 7.07 46.13 -26.80
N LEU A 4 6.83 47.18 -27.59
CA LEU A 4 5.82 48.20 -27.31
C LEU A 4 4.39 47.64 -27.29
N PHE A 5 4.11 46.66 -28.16
CA PHE A 5 2.81 46.01 -28.23
C PHE A 5 2.59 45.06 -27.05
N ARG A 6 3.61 44.28 -26.68
CA ARG A 6 3.62 43.45 -25.47
C ARG A 6 3.41 44.30 -24.21
N ASP A 7 4.13 45.40 -24.08
CA ASP A 7 4.05 46.28 -22.91
C ASP A 7 2.68 46.98 -22.79
N GLN A 8 1.98 47.20 -23.91
CA GLN A 8 0.61 47.71 -23.92
C GLN A 8 -0.42 46.63 -23.60
N LEU A 9 -0.26 45.41 -24.12
CA LEU A 9 -1.13 44.27 -23.80
C LEU A 9 -1.04 43.89 -22.32
N LEU A 10 0.18 43.88 -21.75
CA LEU A 10 0.39 43.54 -20.34
C LEU A 10 -0.11 44.62 -19.36
N LYS A 11 -0.52 45.80 -19.82
CA LYS A 11 -1.22 46.80 -18.99
C LYS A 11 -2.69 46.45 -18.77
N ASN A 12 -3.24 45.57 -19.60
CA ASN A 12 -4.59 45.05 -19.42
C ASN A 12 -4.53 43.75 -18.60
N ASP A 13 -5.22 43.72 -17.45
CA ASP A 13 -5.19 42.60 -16.52
C ASP A 13 -5.67 41.27 -17.13
N TYR A 14 -6.60 41.32 -18.09
CA TYR A 14 -7.07 40.13 -18.79
C TYR A 14 -5.95 39.51 -19.64
N TRP A 15 -5.29 40.32 -20.46
CA TRP A 15 -4.20 39.88 -21.33
C TRP A 15 -2.95 39.49 -20.54
N ARG A 16 -2.66 40.19 -19.43
CA ARG A 16 -1.58 39.80 -18.51
C ARG A 16 -1.82 38.42 -17.93
N LYS A 17 -3.03 38.14 -17.41
CA LYS A 17 -3.36 36.81 -16.85
C LYS A 17 -3.22 35.70 -17.88
N LEU A 18 -3.71 35.90 -19.11
CA LEU A 18 -3.55 34.93 -20.19
C LEU A 18 -2.08 34.71 -20.56
N TRP A 19 -1.29 35.77 -20.58
CA TRP A 19 0.15 35.70 -20.85
C TRP A 19 0.90 34.93 -19.75
N ASP A 20 0.61 35.23 -18.48
CA ASP A 20 1.20 34.55 -17.34
C ASP A 20 0.80 33.06 -17.31
N GLU A 21 -0.46 32.74 -17.63
CA GLU A 21 -0.92 31.36 -17.79
C GLU A 21 -0.18 30.62 -18.91
N LEU A 22 0.05 31.28 -20.06
CA LEU A 22 0.75 30.69 -21.20
C LEU A 22 2.24 30.44 -20.91
N LEU A 23 2.88 31.34 -20.16
CA LEU A 23 4.25 31.17 -19.67
C LEU A 23 4.33 30.05 -18.63
N ALA A 24 3.41 30.02 -17.66
CA ALA A 24 3.36 28.99 -16.63
C ALA A 24 3.16 27.59 -17.24
N LYS A 25 2.17 27.44 -18.14
CA LYS A 25 1.97 26.18 -18.88
C LYS A 25 3.15 25.82 -19.77
N GLY A 26 3.84 26.83 -20.30
CA GLY A 26 5.08 26.65 -21.06
C GLY A 26 6.21 26.05 -20.24
N SER A 27 6.50 26.63 -19.07
CA SER A 27 7.52 26.12 -18.15
C SER A 27 7.19 24.70 -17.69
N ALA A 28 5.95 24.49 -17.23
CA ALA A 28 5.49 23.17 -16.80
C ALA A 28 5.59 22.11 -17.91
N SER A 29 5.33 22.49 -19.17
CA SER A 29 5.50 21.57 -20.31
C SER A 29 6.95 21.22 -20.58
N LEU A 30 7.88 22.16 -20.41
CA LEU A 30 9.31 21.91 -20.58
C LEU A 30 9.85 21.02 -19.46
N GLU A 31 9.45 21.29 -18.21
CA GLU A 31 9.83 20.51 -17.03
C GLU A 31 9.30 19.07 -17.10
N ALA A 32 8.07 18.88 -17.57
CA ALA A 32 7.46 17.56 -17.69
C ALA A 32 7.91 16.78 -18.94
N MET A 33 8.58 17.41 -19.92
CA MET A 33 8.89 16.80 -21.22
C MET A 33 9.64 15.46 -21.12
N PRO A 34 10.68 15.29 -20.27
CA PRO A 34 11.39 14.02 -20.18
C PRO A 34 10.48 12.86 -19.76
N ASP A 35 9.54 13.12 -18.85
CA ASP A 35 8.56 12.13 -18.43
C ASP A 35 7.52 11.85 -19.53
N ILE A 36 7.07 12.91 -20.21
CA ILE A 36 6.10 12.78 -21.32
C ILE A 36 6.69 12.00 -22.49
N ASP A 37 7.95 12.23 -22.84
CA ASP A 37 8.64 11.49 -23.91
C ASP A 37 8.78 10.01 -23.55
N ARG A 38 9.07 9.69 -22.27
CA ARG A 38 9.07 8.30 -21.79
C ARG A 38 7.69 7.65 -21.92
N LEU A 39 6.63 8.35 -21.51
CA LEU A 39 5.26 7.84 -21.62
C LEU A 39 4.84 7.66 -23.08
N ILE A 40 5.15 8.62 -23.95
CA ILE A 40 4.88 8.55 -25.39
C ILE A 40 5.60 7.34 -26.02
N ALA A 41 6.87 7.12 -25.68
CA ALA A 41 7.63 5.98 -26.16
C ALA A 41 6.99 4.64 -25.73
N GLY A 42 6.59 4.54 -24.45
CA GLY A 42 5.92 3.35 -23.94
C GLY A 42 4.52 3.11 -24.54
N LEU A 43 3.75 4.17 -24.78
CA LEU A 43 2.43 4.10 -25.43
C LEU A 43 2.51 3.77 -26.92
N SER A 44 3.64 4.09 -27.57
CA SER A 44 3.87 3.83 -29.00
C SER A 44 4.42 2.42 -29.28
N ASN A 45 4.55 1.57 -28.25
CA ASN A 45 5.13 0.24 -28.40
C ASN A 45 4.23 -0.67 -29.24
N ALA A 46 4.80 -1.23 -30.32
CA ALA A 46 4.10 -2.10 -31.26
C ALA A 46 3.69 -3.45 -30.64
N ASP A 47 4.44 -3.93 -29.65
CA ASP A 47 4.18 -5.20 -28.95
C ASP A 47 3.07 -5.07 -27.88
N GLY A 48 2.50 -3.87 -27.74
CA GLY A 48 1.46 -3.54 -26.80
C GLY A 48 1.96 -2.68 -25.64
N VAL A 49 1.03 -1.90 -25.06
CA VAL A 49 1.33 -0.97 -23.97
C VAL A 49 1.46 -1.71 -22.64
N ALA A 50 2.58 -1.56 -21.94
CA ALA A 50 2.79 -2.15 -20.62
C ALA A 50 1.80 -1.60 -19.57
N GLU A 51 1.41 -2.43 -18.61
CA GLU A 51 0.42 -2.08 -17.56
C GLU A 51 0.83 -0.85 -16.76
N ASP A 52 2.09 -0.78 -16.35
CA ASP A 52 2.66 0.33 -15.58
C ASP A 52 2.61 1.66 -16.35
N ILE A 53 2.96 1.65 -17.63
CA ILE A 53 2.88 2.82 -18.51
C ILE A 53 1.43 3.27 -18.70
N LEU A 54 0.50 2.34 -18.89
CA LEU A 54 -0.92 2.65 -19.05
C LEU A 54 -1.48 3.28 -17.77
N GLN A 55 -1.24 2.64 -16.62
CA GLN A 55 -1.68 3.11 -15.31
C GLN A 55 -1.13 4.51 -15.01
N GLU A 56 0.18 4.70 -15.20
CA GLU A 56 0.84 5.97 -14.95
C GLU A 56 0.30 7.09 -15.86
N SER A 57 0.13 6.80 -17.15
CA SER A 57 -0.40 7.76 -18.12
C SER A 57 -1.82 8.19 -17.77
N VAL A 58 -2.69 7.24 -17.41
CA VAL A 58 -4.07 7.51 -17.00
C VAL A 58 -4.13 8.33 -15.71
N LEU A 59 -3.28 8.02 -14.73
CA LEU A 59 -3.20 8.72 -13.45
C LEU A 59 -2.73 10.18 -13.61
N LYS A 60 -1.73 10.41 -14.47
CA LYS A 60 -1.12 11.74 -14.67
C LYS A 60 -1.93 12.64 -15.60
N LEU A 61 -2.71 12.09 -16.54
CA LEU A 61 -3.44 12.88 -17.55
C LEU A 61 -4.33 14.00 -16.97
N PRO A 62 -5.13 13.79 -15.89
CA PRO A 62 -5.93 14.87 -15.30
C PRO A 62 -5.10 16.03 -14.77
N GLY A 63 -3.89 15.75 -14.24
CA GLY A 63 -2.94 16.78 -13.82
C GLY A 63 -2.38 17.52 -15.03
N TYR A 64 -1.97 16.77 -16.06
CA TYR A 64 -1.46 17.32 -17.30
C TYR A 64 -2.45 18.24 -18.01
N ARG A 65 -3.75 17.89 -18.07
CA ARG A 65 -4.80 18.74 -18.65
C ARG A 65 -4.87 20.14 -18.02
N LYS A 66 -4.48 20.27 -16.75
CA LYS A 66 -4.50 21.55 -16.03
C LYS A 66 -3.23 22.37 -16.27
N THR A 67 -2.08 21.71 -16.39
CA THR A 67 -0.77 22.35 -16.29
C THR A 67 0.01 22.43 -17.59
N LEU A 68 -0.31 21.62 -18.59
CA LEU A 68 0.46 21.55 -19.84
C LEU A 68 -0.16 22.39 -20.96
N ARG A 69 0.65 22.67 -21.99
CA ARG A 69 0.18 23.26 -23.25
C ARG A 69 -0.64 22.25 -24.05
N SER A 70 -1.66 22.75 -24.75
CA SER A 70 -2.55 21.94 -25.60
C SER A 70 -1.80 21.06 -26.60
N THR A 71 -0.75 21.58 -27.23
CA THR A 71 0.05 20.82 -28.22
C THR A 71 0.71 19.58 -27.64
N VAL A 72 1.12 19.61 -26.36
CA VAL A 72 1.71 18.46 -25.67
C VAL A 72 0.61 17.48 -25.24
N LEU A 73 -0.53 18.02 -24.77
CA LEU A 73 -1.71 17.22 -24.44
C LEU A 73 -2.23 16.43 -25.63
N THR A 74 -2.33 17.05 -26.81
CA THR A 74 -2.79 16.37 -28.03
C THR A 74 -1.91 15.17 -28.40
N LYS A 75 -0.59 15.23 -28.14
CA LYS A 75 0.31 14.11 -28.41
C LYS A 75 0.04 12.92 -27.49
N ILE A 76 -0.02 13.15 -26.18
CA ILE A 76 -0.23 12.06 -25.21
C ILE A 76 -1.65 11.50 -25.29
N GLU A 77 -2.67 12.34 -25.45
CA GLU A 77 -4.06 11.91 -25.60
C GLU A 77 -4.29 11.16 -26.91
N GLY A 78 -3.63 11.59 -27.99
CA GLY A 78 -3.70 10.94 -29.30
C GLY A 78 -3.15 9.51 -29.30
N LEU A 79 -2.27 9.16 -28.35
CA LEU A 79 -1.75 7.80 -28.19
C LEU A 79 -2.49 7.03 -27.08
N LEU A 80 -2.77 7.69 -25.96
CA LEU A 80 -3.38 7.06 -24.78
C LEU A 80 -4.82 6.59 -25.06
N GLY A 81 -5.64 7.41 -25.72
CA GLY A 81 -7.03 7.04 -26.04
C GLY A 81 -7.13 5.74 -26.85
N PRO A 82 -6.44 5.65 -28.01
CA PRO A 82 -6.35 4.42 -28.78
C PRO A 82 -5.76 3.24 -28.00
N ALA A 83 -4.68 3.45 -27.24
CA ALA A 83 -4.04 2.40 -26.45
C ALA A 83 -4.98 1.79 -25.39
N VAL A 84 -5.68 2.64 -24.64
CA VAL A 84 -6.67 2.21 -23.64
C VAL A 84 -7.80 1.43 -24.31
N LYS A 85 -8.30 1.92 -25.45
CA LYS A 85 -9.36 1.23 -26.20
C LYS A 85 -8.89 -0.14 -26.70
N GLN A 86 -7.73 -0.22 -27.32
CA GLN A 86 -7.15 -1.46 -27.82
C GLN A 86 -6.94 -2.49 -26.70
N ARG A 87 -6.44 -2.06 -25.54
CA ARG A 87 -6.27 -2.92 -24.37
C ARG A 87 -7.61 -3.41 -23.81
N ALA A 88 -8.61 -2.53 -23.71
CA ALA A 88 -9.95 -2.91 -23.31
C ALA A 88 -10.60 -3.93 -24.27
N GLU A 89 -10.40 -3.76 -25.57
CA GLU A 89 -10.89 -4.69 -26.59
C GLU A 89 -10.16 -6.04 -26.53
N ALA A 90 -8.84 -6.05 -26.31
CA ALA A 90 -8.04 -7.27 -26.16
C ALA A 90 -8.50 -8.11 -24.95
N LEU A 91 -8.73 -7.47 -23.79
CA LEU A 91 -9.29 -8.14 -22.60
C LEU A 91 -10.66 -8.78 -22.88
N LEU A 92 -11.49 -8.12 -23.68
CA LEU A 92 -12.82 -8.63 -24.03
C LEU A 92 -12.77 -9.73 -25.09
N ALA A 93 -11.79 -9.68 -26.00
CA ALA A 93 -11.59 -10.70 -27.04
C ALA A 93 -11.16 -12.05 -26.45
N GLY A 94 -10.44 -12.06 -25.32
CA GLY A 94 -10.10 -13.26 -24.55
C GLY A 94 -11.28 -13.97 -23.88
N GLY A 95 -12.54 -13.64 -24.22
CA GLY A 95 -13.72 -14.26 -23.62
C GLY A 95 -13.99 -13.86 -22.17
N GLY A 96 -13.28 -12.84 -21.67
CA GLY A 96 -13.27 -12.49 -20.24
C GLY A 96 -12.42 -13.43 -19.39
N ASP A 97 -11.51 -14.18 -20.02
CA ASP A 97 -10.39 -14.77 -19.32
C ASP A 97 -9.48 -13.64 -18.83
N VAL A 98 -9.28 -13.57 -17.52
CA VAL A 98 -8.46 -12.57 -16.83
C VAL A 98 -7.19 -13.20 -16.26
N GLU A 99 -6.81 -14.38 -16.77
CA GLU A 99 -5.59 -15.05 -16.36
C GLU A 99 -4.37 -14.14 -16.59
N GLY A 100 -3.63 -13.86 -15.51
CA GLY A 100 -2.47 -12.96 -15.53
C GLY A 100 -2.78 -11.47 -15.46
N GLU A 101 -4.05 -11.08 -15.48
CA GLU A 101 -4.46 -9.68 -15.41
C GLU A 101 -4.77 -9.25 -13.96
N THR A 102 -4.44 -8.01 -13.63
CA THR A 102 -4.62 -7.45 -12.28
C THR A 102 -5.92 -6.66 -12.18
N GLY A 103 -6.48 -6.54 -10.98
CA GLY A 103 -7.63 -5.65 -10.74
C GLY A 103 -7.25 -4.19 -10.97
N ILE A 104 -6.00 -3.84 -10.62
CA ILE A 104 -5.40 -2.51 -10.87
C ILE A 104 -5.38 -2.16 -12.35
N PHE A 105 -5.05 -3.12 -13.22
CA PHE A 105 -5.03 -2.92 -14.67
C PHE A 105 -6.43 -2.64 -15.20
N ILE A 106 -7.43 -3.44 -14.79
CA ILE A 106 -8.82 -3.23 -15.22
C ILE A 106 -9.34 -1.87 -14.73
N ASP A 107 -9.00 -1.46 -13.50
CA ASP A 107 -9.35 -0.15 -12.98
C ASP A 107 -8.68 0.99 -13.77
N SER A 108 -7.44 0.78 -14.22
CA SER A 108 -6.71 1.73 -15.07
C SER A 108 -7.34 1.84 -16.45
N ALA A 109 -7.73 0.72 -17.06
CA ALA A 109 -8.43 0.71 -18.34
C ALA A 109 -9.81 1.38 -18.24
N LEU A 110 -10.58 1.10 -17.18
CA LEU A 110 -11.86 1.77 -16.90
C LEU A 110 -11.67 3.28 -16.69
N SER A 111 -10.66 3.67 -15.92
CA SER A 111 -10.35 5.08 -15.67
C SER A 111 -9.95 5.79 -16.97
N GLY A 112 -9.11 5.14 -17.79
CA GLY A 112 -8.74 5.62 -19.11
C GLY A 112 -9.94 5.80 -20.03
N LEU A 113 -10.83 4.80 -20.14
CA LEU A 113 -12.02 4.88 -20.99
C LEU A 113 -12.95 6.02 -20.55
N ASN A 114 -13.06 6.27 -19.24
CA ASN A 114 -13.83 7.40 -18.71
C ASN A 114 -13.22 8.76 -19.09
N LEU A 115 -11.88 8.86 -19.17
CA LEU A 115 -11.20 10.07 -19.62
C LEU A 115 -11.44 10.39 -21.10
N PHE A 116 -11.89 9.39 -21.87
CA PHE A 116 -12.19 9.44 -23.31
C PHE A 116 -13.61 8.93 -23.61
N ALA A 117 -14.57 9.23 -22.72
CA ALA A 117 -15.94 8.72 -22.80
C ALA A 117 -16.68 9.12 -24.09
N ASP A 118 -16.31 10.24 -24.69
CA ASP A 118 -16.87 10.75 -25.96
C ASP A 118 -16.45 9.92 -27.19
N THR A 119 -15.47 9.01 -27.03
CA THR A 119 -14.99 8.17 -28.14
C THR A 119 -16.01 7.08 -28.46
N PRO A 120 -16.32 6.83 -29.75
CA PRO A 120 -17.28 5.80 -30.15
C PRO A 120 -16.92 4.42 -29.59
N GLY A 121 -17.89 3.80 -28.91
CA GLY A 121 -17.77 2.47 -28.31
C GLY A 121 -17.27 2.46 -26.85
N SER A 122 -16.72 3.56 -26.32
CA SER A 122 -16.15 3.61 -24.97
C SER A 122 -17.15 3.24 -23.88
N LEU A 123 -18.38 3.77 -23.92
CA LEU A 123 -19.42 3.43 -22.94
C LEU A 123 -19.79 1.94 -22.94
N GLY A 124 -19.81 1.32 -24.13
CA GLY A 124 -20.06 -0.12 -24.27
C GLY A 124 -18.91 -0.96 -23.70
N LEU A 125 -17.67 -0.54 -23.90
CA LEU A 125 -16.48 -1.18 -23.34
C LEU A 125 -16.45 -1.05 -21.81
N ILE A 126 -16.76 0.14 -21.27
CA ILE A 126 -16.86 0.38 -19.82
C ILE A 126 -17.85 -0.60 -19.18
N GLY A 127 -19.07 -0.70 -19.73
CA GLY A 127 -20.09 -1.60 -19.18
C GLY A 127 -19.69 -3.08 -19.23
N LYS A 128 -18.96 -3.50 -20.26
CA LYS A 128 -18.45 -4.88 -20.37
C LYS A 128 -17.29 -5.16 -19.41
N LEU A 129 -16.33 -4.25 -19.31
CA LEU A 129 -15.20 -4.36 -18.38
C LEU A 129 -15.66 -4.33 -16.92
N GLN A 130 -16.64 -3.49 -16.57
CA GLN A 130 -17.25 -3.50 -15.23
C GLN A 130 -17.88 -4.85 -14.89
N LYS A 131 -18.56 -5.49 -15.85
CA LYS A 131 -19.12 -6.84 -15.66
C LYS A 131 -18.03 -7.87 -15.42
N ILE A 132 -16.92 -7.82 -16.17
CA ILE A 132 -15.76 -8.71 -15.95
C ILE A 132 -15.16 -8.46 -14.58
N ARG A 133 -14.90 -7.20 -14.21
CA ARG A 133 -14.36 -6.83 -12.90
C ARG A 133 -15.17 -7.42 -11.75
N VAL A 134 -16.50 -7.34 -11.83
CA VAL A 134 -17.38 -7.90 -10.81
C VAL A 134 -17.35 -9.43 -10.83
N LYS A 135 -17.51 -10.03 -12.01
CA LYS A 135 -17.58 -11.50 -12.19
C LYS A 135 -16.28 -12.20 -11.78
N ALA A 136 -15.13 -11.59 -12.07
CA ALA A 136 -13.81 -12.13 -11.81
C ALA A 136 -13.10 -11.45 -10.63
N SER A 137 -13.85 -10.75 -9.76
CA SER A 137 -13.28 -9.94 -8.67
C SER A 137 -12.37 -10.74 -7.73
N GLY A 138 -12.71 -11.98 -7.40
CA GLY A 138 -11.86 -12.86 -6.58
C GLY A 138 -10.54 -13.22 -7.26
N ALA A 139 -10.57 -13.58 -8.54
CA ALA A 139 -9.38 -13.93 -9.32
C ALA A 139 -8.45 -12.71 -9.52
N LEU A 140 -9.03 -11.55 -9.82
CA LEU A 140 -8.29 -10.28 -9.96
C LEU A 140 -7.64 -9.86 -8.64
N ALA A 141 -8.37 -9.94 -7.53
CA ALA A 141 -7.83 -9.65 -6.21
C ALA A 141 -6.71 -10.61 -5.81
N LYS A 142 -6.82 -11.90 -6.18
CA LYS A 142 -5.74 -12.86 -6.01
C LYS A 142 -4.50 -12.48 -6.81
N GLN A 143 -4.64 -12.07 -8.08
CA GLN A 143 -3.52 -11.61 -8.89
C GLN A 143 -2.87 -10.34 -8.34
N ASP A 144 -3.68 -9.36 -7.92
CA ASP A 144 -3.20 -8.14 -7.24
C ASP A 144 -2.36 -8.50 -6.01
N LEU A 145 -2.84 -9.44 -5.18
CA LEU A 145 -2.12 -9.89 -3.99
C LEU A 145 -0.84 -10.65 -4.33
N CYS A 146 -0.86 -11.51 -5.34
CA CYS A 146 0.35 -12.21 -5.82
C CYS A 146 1.41 -11.23 -6.31
N LEU A 147 1.02 -10.21 -7.07
CA LEU A 147 1.92 -9.15 -7.54
C LEU A 147 2.45 -8.28 -6.40
N LEU A 148 1.64 -8.00 -5.39
CA LEU A 148 2.08 -7.27 -4.20
C LEU A 148 3.07 -8.11 -3.38
N CYS A 149 2.79 -9.39 -3.20
CA CYS A 149 3.66 -10.30 -2.46
C CYS A 149 4.97 -10.58 -3.19
N SER A 150 5.02 -10.54 -4.52
CA SER A 150 6.27 -10.77 -5.28
C SER A 150 7.33 -9.68 -5.08
N LYS A 151 6.94 -8.52 -4.52
CA LYS A 151 7.87 -7.46 -4.11
C LYS A 151 8.64 -7.80 -2.84
N TYR A 152 8.17 -8.79 -2.08
CA TYR A 152 8.79 -9.25 -0.85
C TYR A 152 9.81 -10.34 -1.18
N PRO A 153 10.83 -10.53 -0.31
CA PRO A 153 11.80 -11.58 -0.54
C PRO A 153 11.12 -12.94 -0.57
N THR A 154 11.68 -13.88 -1.32
CA THR A 154 11.18 -15.26 -1.37
C THR A 154 11.56 -16.07 -0.13
N THR A 155 12.50 -15.55 0.68
CA THR A 155 13.00 -16.21 1.88
C THR A 155 13.12 -15.22 3.04
N PHE A 156 13.07 -15.75 4.26
CA PHE A 156 13.09 -14.99 5.50
C PHE A 156 14.47 -14.40 5.87
N GLU A 157 15.54 -14.77 5.15
CA GLU A 157 16.93 -14.35 5.44
C GLU A 157 17.30 -12.96 4.90
N ALA A 158 16.54 -12.42 3.95
CA ALA A 158 16.91 -11.15 3.32
C ALA A 158 16.73 -9.95 4.27
N GLU A 159 17.71 -9.03 4.25
CA GLU A 159 17.52 -7.68 4.76
C GLU A 159 16.55 -6.97 3.82
N PHE A 160 15.28 -6.92 4.23
CA PHE A 160 14.23 -6.26 3.48
C PHE A 160 13.63 -5.14 4.34
N VAL A 161 13.62 -3.93 3.78
CA VAL A 161 12.96 -2.77 4.40
C VAL A 161 11.52 -2.75 3.93
N CYS A 162 10.60 -2.96 4.87
CA CYS A 162 9.17 -2.95 4.56
C CYS A 162 8.68 -1.55 4.19
N ASP A 163 7.86 -1.47 3.15
CA ASP A 163 7.13 -0.26 2.80
C ASP A 163 5.75 -0.23 3.48
N GLU A 164 5.44 0.80 4.26
CA GLU A 164 4.11 0.94 4.88
C GLU A 164 2.98 0.97 3.82
N PHE A 165 3.30 1.52 2.64
CA PHE A 165 2.36 1.63 1.52
C PHE A 165 1.96 0.26 0.96
N GLY A 166 2.89 -0.69 0.90
CA GLY A 166 2.63 -2.06 0.45
C GLY A 166 1.62 -2.78 1.34
N LEU A 167 1.79 -2.71 2.66
CA LEU A 167 0.87 -3.36 3.61
C LEU A 167 -0.55 -2.80 3.55
N GLU A 168 -0.68 -1.47 3.47
CA GLU A 168 -1.98 -0.81 3.34
C GLU A 168 -2.66 -1.19 2.01
N THR A 169 -1.89 -1.39 0.95
CA THR A 169 -2.40 -1.84 -0.35
C THR A 169 -2.89 -3.29 -0.28
N VAL A 170 -2.13 -4.19 0.36
CA VAL A 170 -2.55 -5.57 0.64
C VAL A 170 -3.87 -5.59 1.42
N ARG A 171 -3.99 -4.77 2.49
CA ARG A 171 -5.25 -4.65 3.23
C ARG A 171 -6.39 -4.21 2.32
N LYS A 172 -6.19 -3.17 1.50
CA LYS A 172 -7.24 -2.65 0.63
C LYS A 172 -7.79 -3.75 -0.28
N VAL A 173 -6.91 -4.52 -0.93
CA VAL A 173 -7.33 -5.62 -1.81
C VAL A 173 -8.15 -6.66 -1.05
N LEU A 174 -7.70 -7.11 0.13
CA LEU A 174 -8.44 -8.05 0.98
C LEU A 174 -9.76 -7.50 1.52
N SER A 175 -9.85 -6.18 1.73
CA SER A 175 -11.07 -5.54 2.21
C SER A 175 -12.11 -5.38 1.09
N SER A 176 -11.65 -5.20 -0.15
CA SER A 176 -12.49 -4.98 -1.32
C SER A 176 -13.07 -6.26 -1.91
N CYS A 177 -12.48 -7.43 -1.63
CA CYS A 177 -12.99 -8.71 -2.07
C CYS A 177 -13.12 -9.71 -0.90
N LYS A 178 -14.35 -10.17 -0.63
CA LYS A 178 -14.64 -11.14 0.44
C LYS A 178 -14.41 -12.59 0.01
N GLU A 179 -14.45 -12.87 -1.29
CA GLU A 179 -14.43 -14.21 -1.89
C GLU A 179 -13.10 -14.44 -2.62
N ILE A 180 -11.98 -14.27 -1.91
CA ILE A 180 -10.65 -14.59 -2.43
C ILE A 180 -10.37 -16.05 -2.09
N GLU A 181 -10.11 -16.86 -3.12
CA GLU A 181 -9.66 -18.23 -2.94
C GLU A 181 -8.14 -18.25 -2.71
N PHE A 182 -7.74 -18.62 -1.49
CA PHE A 182 -6.33 -18.75 -1.11
C PHE A 182 -5.85 -20.16 -1.44
N ASP A 183 -4.93 -20.28 -2.40
CA ASP A 183 -4.17 -21.51 -2.60
C ASP A 183 -2.94 -21.55 -1.68
N ALA A 184 -2.24 -22.70 -1.67
CA ALA A 184 -1.07 -22.90 -0.82
C ALA A 184 0.04 -21.87 -1.12
N GLU A 185 0.31 -21.59 -2.40
CA GLU A 185 1.35 -20.63 -2.81
C GLU A 185 1.05 -19.22 -2.30
N MET A 186 -0.21 -18.78 -2.37
CA MET A 186 -0.64 -17.48 -1.87
C MET A 186 -0.52 -17.40 -0.35
N VAL A 187 -0.86 -18.48 0.36
CA VAL A 187 -0.72 -18.56 1.81
C VAL A 187 0.75 -18.40 2.22
N ASP A 188 1.67 -19.10 1.55
CA ASP A 188 3.11 -19.01 1.83
C ASP A 188 3.63 -17.59 1.58
N LYS A 189 3.26 -16.98 0.44
CA LYS A 189 3.59 -15.59 0.11
C LYS A 189 3.08 -14.61 1.17
N MET A 190 1.83 -14.77 1.61
CA MET A 190 1.26 -13.92 2.66
C MET A 190 1.99 -14.07 3.99
N GLN A 191 2.39 -15.29 4.37
CA GLN A 191 3.16 -15.51 5.60
C GLN A 191 4.49 -14.75 5.57
N ILE A 192 5.17 -14.73 4.42
CA ILE A 192 6.42 -13.97 4.27
C ILE A 192 6.16 -12.47 4.42
N VAL A 193 5.13 -11.93 3.76
CA VAL A 193 4.74 -10.51 3.90
C VAL A 193 4.48 -10.18 5.38
N ILE A 194 3.66 -10.98 6.05
CA ILE A 194 3.31 -10.77 7.46
C ILE A 194 4.57 -10.82 8.34
N TYR A 195 5.45 -11.78 8.10
CA TYR A 195 6.69 -11.91 8.85
C TYR A 195 7.64 -10.73 8.66
N CYS A 196 7.85 -10.27 7.42
CA CYS A 196 8.72 -9.14 7.13
C CYS A 196 8.24 -7.88 7.89
N HIS A 197 6.93 -7.59 7.84
CA HIS A 197 6.34 -6.49 8.58
C HIS A 197 6.39 -6.67 10.09
N PHE A 198 6.13 -7.88 10.59
CA PHE A 198 6.27 -8.21 12.01
C PHE A 198 7.70 -7.99 12.51
N LYS A 199 8.70 -8.46 11.75
CA LYS A 199 10.13 -8.27 12.05
C LYS A 199 10.49 -6.79 12.10
N GLN A 200 10.01 -5.98 11.15
CA GLN A 200 10.24 -4.52 11.16
C GLN A 200 9.65 -3.87 12.41
N VAL A 201 8.38 -4.16 12.73
CA VAL A 201 7.70 -3.65 13.93
C VAL A 201 8.46 -4.03 15.20
N PHE A 202 8.95 -5.26 15.29
CA PHE A 202 9.73 -5.73 16.44
C PHE A 202 11.07 -4.99 16.56
N LEU A 203 11.77 -4.77 15.44
CA LEU A 203 13.02 -4.00 15.41
C LEU A 203 12.80 -2.55 15.84
N ASP A 204 11.74 -1.91 15.34
CA ASP A 204 11.37 -0.54 15.70
C ASP A 204 11.06 -0.42 17.19
N PHE A 205 10.36 -1.41 17.75
CA PHE A 205 10.08 -1.51 19.18
C PHE A 205 11.37 -1.68 20.01
N LYS A 206 12.27 -2.58 19.58
CA LYS A 206 13.57 -2.80 20.26
C LYS A 206 14.43 -1.54 20.26
N ALA A 207 14.40 -0.76 19.18
CA ALA A 207 15.10 0.52 19.06
C ALA A 207 14.50 1.63 19.93
N LYS A 208 13.40 1.37 20.66
CA LYS A 208 12.64 2.35 21.46
C LYS A 208 12.16 3.57 20.67
N THR A 209 12.14 3.45 19.36
CA THR A 209 11.44 4.37 18.46
C THR A 209 9.96 4.10 18.64
N TYR A 210 9.33 4.80 19.59
CA TYR A 210 7.89 4.81 19.70
C TYR A 210 7.32 5.47 18.44
N VAL A 211 6.70 4.68 17.57
CA VAL A 211 6.05 5.20 16.37
C VAL A 211 4.59 4.73 16.40
N PRO A 212 3.59 5.64 16.44
CA PRO A 212 2.19 5.33 16.20
C PRO A 212 1.94 4.46 14.95
N THR A 213 2.87 4.52 13.99
CA THR A 213 2.98 3.60 12.86
C THR A 213 3.02 2.13 13.29
N ALA A 214 3.85 1.74 14.26
CA ALA A 214 4.02 0.34 14.65
C ALA A 214 2.70 -0.28 15.18
N VAL A 215 1.94 0.48 15.97
CA VAL A 215 0.60 0.09 16.45
C VAL A 215 -0.38 -0.08 15.29
N ARG A 216 -0.35 0.85 14.32
CA ARG A 216 -1.14 0.74 13.10
C ARG A 216 -0.76 -0.53 12.32
N THR A 217 0.53 -0.77 12.13
CA THR A 217 1.06 -1.95 11.42
C THR A 217 0.60 -3.25 12.09
N VAL A 218 0.68 -3.37 13.42
CA VAL A 218 0.17 -4.57 14.14
C VAL A 218 -1.32 -4.79 13.90
N LYS A 219 -2.14 -3.74 13.94
CA LYS A 219 -3.58 -3.86 13.65
C LYS A 219 -3.83 -4.35 12.23
N LEU A 220 -3.09 -3.80 11.26
CA LEU A 220 -3.16 -4.26 9.87
C LEU A 220 -2.78 -5.74 9.77
N LEU A 221 -1.69 -6.16 10.41
CA LEU A 221 -1.24 -7.55 10.38
C LEU A 221 -2.25 -8.51 11.02
N LEU A 222 -2.89 -8.14 12.14
CA LEU A 222 -3.96 -8.93 12.76
C LEU A 222 -5.15 -9.11 11.81
N GLU A 223 -5.54 -8.05 11.10
CA GLU A 223 -6.58 -8.15 10.07
C GLU A 223 -6.17 -9.11 8.94
N LEU A 224 -4.91 -9.06 8.48
CA LEU A 224 -4.39 -9.96 7.44
C LEU A 224 -4.40 -11.42 7.89
N VAL A 225 -3.85 -11.71 9.07
CA VAL A 225 -3.79 -13.08 9.61
C VAL A 225 -5.19 -13.62 9.86
N GLY A 226 -6.12 -12.78 10.33
CA GLY A 226 -7.52 -13.15 10.50
C GLY A 226 -8.18 -13.66 9.21
N ARG A 227 -7.76 -13.13 8.05
CA ARG A 227 -8.27 -13.51 6.72
C ARG A 227 -7.63 -14.75 6.11
N MET A 228 -6.52 -15.24 6.66
CA MET A 228 -5.90 -16.49 6.18
C MET A 228 -6.84 -17.69 6.39
N PRO A 229 -6.78 -18.73 5.54
CA PRO A 229 -7.63 -19.91 5.70
C PRO A 229 -7.40 -20.61 7.04
N ALA A 230 -8.47 -21.22 7.58
CA ALA A 230 -8.38 -22.04 8.78
C ALA A 230 -7.47 -23.25 8.52
N GLY A 231 -6.55 -23.55 9.44
CA GLY A 231 -5.54 -24.60 9.24
C GLY A 231 -4.31 -24.17 8.44
N SER A 232 -4.18 -22.88 8.07
CA SER A 232 -2.93 -22.36 7.53
C SER A 232 -1.79 -22.58 8.54
N PRO A 233 -0.62 -23.06 8.09
CA PRO A 233 0.56 -23.16 8.94
C PRO A 233 0.84 -21.82 9.60
N TYR A 234 1.18 -21.82 10.90
CA TYR A 234 1.56 -20.62 11.65
C TYR A 234 0.47 -19.55 11.87
N LYS A 235 -0.78 -19.71 11.38
CA LYS A 235 -1.85 -18.73 11.61
C LYS A 235 -2.05 -18.44 13.10
N ASP A 236 -2.25 -19.49 13.90
CA ASP A 236 -2.50 -19.35 15.33
C ASP A 236 -1.29 -18.77 16.08
N TRP A 237 -0.09 -19.14 15.66
CA TRP A 237 1.15 -18.58 16.19
C TRP A 237 1.28 -17.09 15.86
N LEU A 238 1.06 -16.69 14.60
CA LEU A 238 1.11 -15.30 14.17
C LEU A 238 0.04 -14.45 14.87
N LEU A 239 -1.18 -14.96 15.05
CA LEU A 239 -2.23 -14.29 15.82
C LEU A 239 -1.75 -14.03 17.25
N HIS A 240 -1.25 -15.07 17.92
CA HIS A 240 -0.78 -14.96 19.29
C HIS A 240 0.36 -13.93 19.44
N GLU A 241 1.38 -13.99 18.58
CA GLU A 241 2.52 -13.07 18.63
C GLU A 241 2.13 -11.62 18.35
N LEU A 242 1.22 -11.39 17.41
CA LEU A 242 0.72 -10.05 17.09
C LEU A 242 -0.15 -9.47 18.21
N GLU A 243 -0.99 -10.30 18.83
CA GLU A 243 -1.75 -9.92 20.02
C GLU A 243 -0.82 -9.55 21.19
N CYS A 244 0.22 -10.35 21.43
CA CYS A 244 1.26 -10.05 22.41
C CYS A 244 1.99 -8.74 22.11
N CYS A 245 2.31 -8.46 20.84
CA CYS A 245 2.91 -7.19 20.43
C CYS A 245 1.96 -6.02 20.67
N GLN A 246 0.68 -6.14 20.30
CA GLN A 246 -0.34 -5.12 20.55
C GLN A 246 -0.45 -4.77 22.03
N LEU A 247 -0.44 -5.80 22.89
CA LEU A 247 -0.42 -5.64 24.35
C LEU A 247 0.85 -4.93 24.82
N GLY A 248 2.02 -5.30 24.29
CA GLY A 248 3.29 -4.64 24.58
C GLY A 248 3.30 -3.14 24.22
N PHE A 249 2.73 -2.78 23.07
CA PHE A 249 2.55 -1.39 22.67
C PHE A 249 1.61 -0.63 23.62
N ALA A 250 0.47 -1.22 24.01
CA ALA A 250 -0.45 -0.60 24.95
C ALA A 250 0.21 -0.33 26.32
N VAL A 251 1.10 -1.22 26.79
CA VAL A 251 1.90 -0.98 28.00
C VAL A 251 2.89 0.16 27.81
N ALA A 252 3.59 0.20 26.68
CA ALA A 252 4.54 1.26 26.39
C ALA A 252 3.85 2.64 26.31
N GLU A 253 2.69 2.73 25.64
CA GLU A 253 1.84 3.92 25.59
C GLU A 253 1.42 4.38 26.99
N ALA A 254 0.86 3.46 27.77
CA ALA A 254 0.43 3.75 29.13
C ALA A 254 1.60 4.19 30.04
N THR A 255 2.78 3.59 29.87
CA THR A 255 3.98 3.96 30.64
C THR A 255 4.46 5.36 30.26
N LEU A 256 4.49 5.69 28.96
CA LEU A 256 4.83 7.05 28.50
C LEU A 256 3.82 8.10 28.96
N GLU A 257 2.53 7.77 28.97
CA GLU A 257 1.48 8.66 29.50
C GLU A 257 1.68 8.89 31.00
N ILE A 258 1.99 7.84 31.77
CA ILE A 258 2.30 7.95 33.21
C ILE A 258 3.57 8.79 33.44
N ASP A 259 4.65 8.51 32.72
CA ASP A 259 5.92 9.24 32.85
C ASP A 259 5.77 10.72 32.47
N GLY A 260 4.94 11.02 31.47
CA GLY A 260 4.63 12.37 31.01
C GLY A 260 3.80 13.20 31.98
N LEU A 261 3.10 12.58 32.93
CA LEU A 261 2.34 13.28 33.97
C LEU A 261 3.24 13.87 35.07
N GLY A 262 4.54 13.49 35.11
CA GLY A 262 5.56 14.04 36.00
C GLY A 262 5.53 13.50 37.44
N ALA A 263 6.50 13.88 38.28
CA ALA A 263 6.64 13.36 39.64
C ALA A 263 5.45 13.69 40.59
N ASP A 264 4.64 14.70 40.25
CA ASP A 264 3.45 15.13 41.01
C ASP A 264 2.16 14.39 40.64
N THR A 265 2.27 13.29 39.87
CA THR A 265 1.10 12.52 39.41
C THR A 265 0.30 11.94 40.57
N GLU A 266 0.95 11.44 41.63
CA GLU A 266 0.27 10.97 42.87
C GLU A 266 -0.54 12.09 43.54
N THR A 267 -0.02 13.32 43.54
CA THR A 267 -0.66 14.47 44.20
C THR A 267 -1.83 15.02 43.38
N ARG A 268 -1.78 14.92 42.05
CA ARG A 268 -2.90 15.23 41.14
C ARG A 268 -3.96 14.12 41.12
N LEU A 269 -3.54 12.85 41.18
CA LEU A 269 -4.40 11.66 41.28
C LEU A 269 -5.32 11.69 42.50
N ALA A 270 -4.83 12.20 43.64
CA ALA A 270 -5.61 12.37 44.85
C ALA A 270 -6.68 13.47 44.75
N ARG A 271 -6.60 14.36 43.74
CA ARG A 271 -7.51 15.50 43.56
C ARG A 271 -8.51 15.36 42.41
N ASP A 272 -8.23 14.54 41.40
CA ASP A 272 -9.04 14.48 40.19
C ASP A 272 -10.03 13.29 40.17
N THR A 273 -11.27 13.56 39.76
CA THR A 273 -12.36 12.59 39.57
C THR A 273 -12.11 11.58 38.42
N CYS A 274 -10.96 11.65 37.76
CA CYS A 274 -10.47 10.67 36.77
C CYS A 274 -9.82 9.42 37.40
N HIS A 275 -9.94 9.22 38.71
CA HIS A 275 -9.40 8.08 39.46
C HIS A 275 -9.71 6.73 38.79
N SER A 276 -10.93 6.54 38.27
CA SER A 276 -11.33 5.28 37.63
C SER A 276 -10.59 4.99 36.31
N ARG A 277 -10.26 6.00 35.51
CA ARG A 277 -9.57 5.82 34.23
C ARG A 277 -8.10 5.48 34.45
N LEU A 278 -7.45 6.13 35.42
CA LEU A 278 -6.06 5.87 35.77
C LEU A 278 -5.90 4.58 36.58
N GLU A 279 -6.84 4.23 37.45
CA GLU A 279 -6.87 2.95 38.16
C GLU A 279 -7.10 1.78 37.19
N ASN A 280 -7.93 1.97 36.15
CA ASN A 280 -8.06 1.02 35.06
C ASN A 280 -6.76 0.92 34.24
N LEU A 281 -6.12 2.04 33.90
CA LEU A 281 -4.82 2.05 33.21
C LEU A 281 -3.73 1.34 34.03
N ILE A 282 -3.66 1.57 35.35
CA ILE A 282 -2.71 0.91 36.25
C ILE A 282 -3.03 -0.59 36.40
N LYS A 283 -4.31 -0.96 36.56
CA LYS A 283 -4.73 -2.38 36.59
C LYS A 283 -4.41 -3.08 35.28
N THR A 284 -4.66 -2.42 34.14
CA THR A 284 -4.29 -2.90 32.81
C THR A 284 -2.78 -3.01 32.67
N VAL A 285 -1.99 -2.01 33.07
CA VAL A 285 -0.51 -2.08 33.05
C VAL A 285 0.03 -3.16 33.98
N LEU A 286 -0.59 -3.42 35.14
CA LEU A 286 -0.18 -4.48 36.06
C LEU A 286 -0.55 -5.87 35.55
N GLN A 287 -1.75 -6.04 34.99
CA GLN A 287 -2.18 -7.27 34.32
C GLN A 287 -1.32 -7.55 33.08
N LEU A 288 -1.01 -6.51 32.32
CA LEU A 288 -0.14 -6.59 31.15
C LEU A 288 1.32 -6.75 31.55
N LYS A 289 1.81 -6.21 32.68
CA LYS A 289 3.16 -6.49 33.21
C LYS A 289 3.29 -7.93 33.68
N ALA A 290 2.23 -8.54 34.22
CA ALA A 290 2.19 -9.98 34.46
C ALA A 290 2.24 -10.77 33.14
N GLY A 291 1.54 -10.30 32.09
CA GLY A 291 1.65 -10.83 30.72
C GLY A 291 2.99 -10.56 30.01
N VAL A 292 3.67 -9.45 30.29
CA VAL A 292 5.00 -9.10 29.77
C VAL A 292 6.08 -9.85 30.55
N GLY A 293 5.86 -10.13 31.84
CA GLY A 293 6.63 -11.11 32.60
C GLY A 293 6.51 -12.51 31.98
N TYR A 294 5.36 -12.83 31.39
CA TYR A 294 5.18 -14.03 30.57
C TYR A 294 5.90 -13.92 29.21
N ILE A 295 5.95 -12.76 28.55
CA ILE A 295 6.77 -12.53 27.32
C ILE A 295 8.28 -12.56 27.60
N GLN A 296 8.73 -12.05 28.76
CA GLN A 296 10.11 -12.12 29.23
C GLN A 296 10.47 -13.54 29.69
N ALA A 297 9.53 -14.24 30.33
CA ALA A 297 9.66 -15.66 30.63
C ALA A 297 9.67 -16.49 29.35
N ILE A 298 8.85 -16.19 28.35
CA ILE A 298 8.86 -16.79 27.00
C ILE A 298 10.22 -16.56 26.32
N ASN A 299 10.74 -15.33 26.36
CA ASN A 299 12.09 -15.01 25.89
C ASN A 299 13.19 -15.76 26.67
N ALA A 300 12.95 -16.10 27.94
CA ALA A 300 13.89 -16.82 28.81
C ALA A 300 13.66 -18.36 28.84
N SER A 301 12.50 -18.87 28.41
CA SER A 301 12.05 -20.25 28.64
C SER A 301 11.33 -20.91 27.45
N MET A 302 11.31 -20.33 26.24
CA MET A 302 10.74 -21.03 25.07
C MET A 302 11.74 -21.96 24.35
N LEU A 303 11.46 -23.26 24.46
CA LEU A 303 11.91 -24.38 23.61
C LEU A 303 10.67 -25.27 23.34
N PRO A 304 10.56 -26.05 22.24
CA PRO A 304 11.32 -26.08 20.99
C PRO A 304 10.46 -25.70 19.76
N LEU A 305 11.11 -25.70 18.61
CA LEU A 305 10.59 -25.56 17.25
C LEU A 305 9.33 -26.39 16.94
N PRO A 306 8.52 -26.00 15.93
CA PRO A 306 7.60 -26.94 15.27
C PRO A 306 8.39 -28.15 14.70
N PRO A 307 7.73 -29.32 14.53
CA PRO A 307 8.38 -30.59 14.20
C PRO A 307 9.03 -30.58 12.81
N PRO A 308 10.00 -31.48 12.56
CA PRO A 308 10.79 -31.49 11.33
C PRO A 308 9.91 -31.88 10.13
N GLY A 309 9.94 -31.00 9.13
CA GLY A 309 9.33 -31.19 7.81
C GLY A 309 9.76 -30.02 6.93
N GLU A 310 10.95 -30.20 6.34
CA GLU A 310 11.63 -29.52 5.20
C GLU A 310 10.89 -28.36 4.51
N ASP A 311 11.50 -27.25 4.10
CA ASP A 311 12.86 -26.72 4.19
C ASP A 311 12.78 -25.23 3.77
N ALA A 312 12.93 -24.29 4.71
CA ALA A 312 13.36 -22.90 4.48
C ALA A 312 13.17 -22.02 5.73
N LEU A 313 12.09 -22.21 6.50
CA LEU A 313 11.68 -21.30 7.59
C LEU A 313 12.53 -21.42 8.87
N VAL A 314 12.88 -22.65 9.23
CA VAL A 314 13.60 -22.97 10.48
C VAL A 314 15.05 -22.45 10.49
N PRO A 315 15.85 -22.59 9.40
CA PRO A 315 17.20 -22.05 9.35
C PRO A 315 17.25 -20.52 9.44
N CYS A 316 16.27 -19.80 8.89
CA CYS A 316 16.21 -18.34 8.90
C CYS A 316 15.99 -17.79 10.32
N LEU A 317 15.02 -18.37 11.04
CA LEU A 317 14.73 -18.04 12.43
C LEU A 317 15.91 -18.42 13.35
N LEU A 318 16.60 -19.52 13.05
CA LEU A 318 17.81 -19.95 13.77
C LEU A 318 19.03 -19.07 13.50
N LYS A 319 19.28 -18.62 12.26
CA LYS A 319 20.39 -17.71 11.94
C LYS A 319 20.17 -16.31 12.52
N TRP A 320 18.96 -15.76 12.42
CA TRP A 320 18.61 -14.48 13.04
C TRP A 320 18.75 -14.53 14.57
N ARG A 321 18.37 -15.66 15.20
CA ARG A 321 18.57 -15.93 16.64
C ARG A 321 20.03 -15.94 17.09
N ILE A 322 20.96 -16.30 16.19
CA ILE A 322 22.40 -16.36 16.49
C ILE A 322 23.06 -14.99 16.28
N SER A 323 22.66 -14.22 15.27
CA SER A 323 23.25 -12.90 14.96
C SER A 323 22.73 -11.75 15.82
N SER A 324 21.65 -11.94 16.59
CA SER A 324 21.00 -10.91 17.42
C SER A 324 21.25 -11.05 18.93
N ARG A 325 22.14 -11.97 19.34
CA ARG A 325 22.68 -12.03 20.70
C ARG A 325 23.79 -10.97 20.86
N PRO A 326 23.75 -10.10 21.88
CA PRO A 326 24.87 -9.24 22.24
C PRO A 326 26.08 -10.04 22.73
#